data_AF-A0AAN4YPH2-F1
#
_entry.id   AF-A0AAN4YPH2-F1
#
_cell.length_a   1.000
_cell.length_b   1.000
_cell.length_c   1.000
_cell.angle_alpha   90.00
_cell.angle_beta   90.00
_cell.angle_gamma   90.00
#
_symmetry.space_group_name_H-M   'P 1'
#
loop_
_entity.id
_entity.type
_entity.pdbx_description
1 polymer ?
#
loop_
_entity_poly.entity_id
_entity_poly.type
_entity_poly.pdbx_seq_one_letter_code
_entity_poly.pdbx_strand_id
1 'polypeptide(L)' 'MERADLLSEIAERINNNAIENGVQVIKGLLFASNQKPNGELQFRLTFAAAPAEHFEQALKALGDAVRQEFGITCE' A
#
# COMPACT_ATOMS: atom_id res chain seq x y z
N MET A 1 15.42 -4.05 15.31
CA MET A 1 14.17 -3.49 14.77
C MET A 1 13.11 -4.56 14.92
N GLU A 2 11.98 -4.26 15.57
CA GLU A 2 10.90 -5.24 15.67
C GLU A 2 10.26 -5.44 14.27
N ARG A 3 9.72 -6.63 14.01
CA ARG A 3 9.08 -6.95 12.72
C ARG A 3 7.98 -5.94 12.36
N ALA A 4 7.27 -5.43 13.36
CA ALA A 4 6.22 -4.43 13.19
C ALA A 4 6.78 -3.08 12.67
N ASP A 5 7.92 -2.65 13.19
CA ASP A 5 8.59 -1.41 12.75
C ASP A 5 9.01 -1.53 11.27
N LEU A 6 9.62 -2.65 10.90
CA LEU A 6 10.02 -2.92 9.52
C LEU A 6 8.81 -2.87 8.56
N LEU A 7 7.70 -3.52 8.93
CA LEU A 7 6.49 -3.51 8.12
C LEU A 7 5.88 -2.11 8.02
N SER A 8 5.96 -1.31 9.09
CA SER A 8 5.50 0.08 9.08
C SER A 8 6.33 0.93 8.13
N GLU A 9 7.65 0.78 8.12
CA GLU A 9 8.53 1.51 7.21
C GLU A 9 8.31 1.13 5.75
N ILE A 10 8.16 -0.18 5.46
CA ILE A 10 7.82 -0.67 4.11
C ILE A 10 6.46 -0.12 3.68
N ALA A 11 5.46 -0.15 4.57
CA ALA A 11 4.13 0.40 4.28
C ALA A 11 4.18 1.89 3.96
N GLU A 12 5.01 2.65 4.68
CA GLU A 12 5.21 4.09 4.45
C GLU A 12 5.81 4.36 3.07
N ARG A 13 6.86 3.63 2.68
CA ARG A 13 7.51 3.82 1.37
C ARG A 13 6.58 3.50 0.21
N ILE A 14 5.87 2.38 0.27
CA ILE A 14 4.87 2.03 -0.76
C ILE A 14 3.77 3.09 -0.82
N ASN A 15 3.28 3.55 0.33
CA ASN A 15 2.23 4.56 0.37
C ASN A 15 2.69 5.91 -0.21
N ASN A 16 3.92 6.34 0.10
CA ASN A 16 4.48 7.57 -0.43
C ASN A 16 4.68 7.48 -1.94
N ASN A 17 5.23 6.37 -2.44
CA ASN A 17 5.36 6.13 -3.87
C ASN A 17 3.99 6.10 -4.59
N ALA A 18 2.98 5.44 -3.99
CA ALA A 18 1.63 5.45 -4.53
C ALA A 18 1.05 6.87 -4.61
N ILE A 19 1.24 7.69 -3.57
CA ILE A 19 0.80 9.11 -3.55
C ILE A 19 1.52 9.93 -4.62
N GLU A 20 2.83 9.76 -4.78
CA GLU A 20 3.63 10.40 -5.84
C GLU A 20 3.12 10.04 -7.25
N ASN A 21 2.58 8.82 -7.41
CA ASN A 21 1.95 8.34 -8.65
C ASN A 21 0.44 8.59 -8.72
N GLY A 22 -0.12 9.43 -7.83
CA GLY A 22 -1.51 9.88 -7.88
C GLY A 22 -2.54 8.91 -7.28
N VAL A 23 -2.11 7.92 -6.49
CA VAL A 23 -2.99 6.93 -5.87
C VAL A 23 -2.99 7.07 -4.35
N GLN A 24 -4.17 7.20 -3.76
CA GLN A 24 -4.34 7.24 -2.32
C GLN A 24 -4.90 5.90 -1.80
N VAL A 25 -4.18 5.28 -0.87
CA VAL A 25 -4.61 4.09 -0.13
C VAL A 25 -4.47 4.31 1.37
N ILE A 26 -5.07 3.44 2.18
CA ILE A 26 -4.92 3.50 3.64
C ILE A 26 -4.12 2.29 4.12
N LYS A 27 -3.03 2.53 4.85
CA LYS A 27 -2.20 1.48 5.48
C LYS A 27 -3.04 0.68 6.49
N GLY A 28 -3.01 -0.65 6.38
CA GLY A 28 -3.75 -1.58 7.24
C GLY A 28 -3.40 -1.45 8.72
N LEU A 29 -2.15 -1.07 9.03
CA LEU A 29 -1.65 -0.82 10.39
C LEU A 29 -2.47 0.23 11.15
N LEU A 30 -3.14 1.15 10.44
CA LEU A 30 -4.04 2.16 11.05
C LEU A 30 -5.35 1.55 11.57
N PHE A 31 -5.64 0.29 11.24
CA PHE A 31 -6.81 -0.45 11.69
C PHE A 31 -6.47 -1.53 12.72
N ALA A 32 -5.21 -1.60 13.17
CA ALA A 32 -4.87 -2.47 14.28
C ALA A 32 -5.67 -2.04 15.50
N SER A 33 -6.50 -2.96 16.03
CA SER A 33 -7.05 -2.80 17.37
C SER A 33 -5.89 -2.91 18.39
N ASN A 34 -6.16 -2.88 19.69
CA ASN A 34 -5.15 -3.04 20.74
C ASN A 34 -4.38 -4.40 20.69
N GLN A 35 -4.59 -5.20 19.64
CA GLN A 35 -3.87 -6.41 19.30
C GLN A 35 -2.61 -6.10 18.48
N LYS A 36 -1.58 -6.92 18.68
CA LYS A 36 -0.36 -6.85 17.85
C LYS A 36 -0.71 -7.07 16.38
N PRO A 37 -0.10 -6.32 15.44
CA PRO A 37 -0.26 -6.57 14.01
C PRO A 37 -0.01 -8.04 13.68
N ASN A 38 -0.79 -8.62 12.77
CA ASN A 38 -0.69 -10.04 12.38
C ASN A 38 0.60 -10.39 11.62
N GLY A 39 1.52 -9.42 11.47
CA GLY A 39 2.78 -9.59 10.78
C GLY A 39 2.65 -9.56 9.25
N GLU A 40 1.51 -9.12 8.73
CA GLU A 40 1.27 -8.94 7.30
C GLU A 40 1.29 -7.46 6.92
N LEU A 41 1.61 -7.21 5.65
CA LEU A 41 1.51 -5.90 5.03
C LEU A 41 0.16 -5.82 4.31
N GLN A 42 -0.69 -4.88 4.72
CA GLN A 42 -2.05 -4.75 4.21
C GLN A 42 -2.33 -3.30 3.82
N PHE A 43 -3.10 -3.12 2.75
CA PHE A 43 -3.62 -1.82 2.32
C PHE A 43 -5.11 -1.92 2.06
N ARG A 44 -5.86 -0.91 2.53
CA ARG A 44 -7.28 -0.77 2.21
C ARG A 44 -7.43 0.13 0.99
N LEU A 45 -8.11 -0.41 -0.02
CA LEU A 45 -8.58 0.32 -1.19
C LEU A 45 -10.09 0.50 -1.12
N THR A 46 -10.60 1.53 -1.80
CA THR A 46 -12.05 1.73 -1.98
C THR A 46 -12.33 2.10 -3.43
N PHE A 47 -13.32 1.47 -4.04
CA PHE A 47 -13.82 1.82 -5.38
C PHE A 47 -14.91 2.90 -5.32
N ALA A 48 -15.37 3.30 -4.13
CA ALA A 48 -16.45 4.26 -3.96
C ALA A 48 -16.00 5.73 -4.08
N ALA A 49 -14.69 6.00 -3.97
CA ALA A 49 -14.14 7.36 -3.89
C ALA A 49 -13.78 7.98 -5.24
N ALA A 50 -13.72 7.20 -6.32
CA ALA A 50 -13.32 7.65 -7.64
C ALA A 50 -14.23 7.07 -8.74
N PRO A 51 -14.36 7.76 -9.90
CA PRO A 51 -14.98 7.19 -11.09
C PRO A 51 -14.40 5.82 -11.48
N ALA A 52 -15.25 4.92 -11.97
CA ALA A 52 -14.87 3.55 -12.30
C ALA A 52 -13.75 3.47 -13.35
N GLU A 53 -13.72 4.41 -14.30
CA GLU A 53 -12.69 4.53 -15.34
C GLU A 53 -11.26 4.74 -14.81
N HIS A 54 -11.11 5.24 -13.59
CA HIS A 54 -9.80 5.45 -12.96
C HIS A 54 -9.34 4.27 -12.11
N PHE A 55 -10.22 3.29 -11.82
CA PHE A 55 -9.92 2.24 -10.86
C PHE A 55 -8.79 1.31 -11.33
N GLU A 56 -8.80 0.90 -12.59
CA GLU A 56 -7.75 0.05 -13.15
C GLU A 56 -6.39 0.74 -13.16
N GLN A 57 -6.36 2.03 -13.52
CA GLN A 57 -5.13 2.83 -13.52
C GLN A 57 -4.57 3.00 -12.11
N ALA A 58 -5.43 3.26 -11.13
CA ALA A 58 -5.05 3.35 -9.73
C ALA A 58 -4.51 2.02 -9.18
N LEU A 59 -5.14 0.89 -9.54
CA LEU A 59 -4.64 -0.43 -9.19
C LEU A 59 -3.29 -0.73 -9.80
N LYS A 60 -3.08 -0.36 -11.07
CA LYS A 60 -1.80 -0.53 -11.74
C LYS A 60 -0.69 0.25 -11.03
N ALA A 61 -0.91 1.53 -10.75
CA ALA A 61 0.08 2.38 -10.08
C ALA A 61 0.41 1.89 -8.66
N LEU A 62 -0.59 1.42 -7.88
CA LEU A 62 -0.30 0.77 -6.61
C LEU A 62 0.53 -0.51 -6.78
N GLY A 63 0.19 -1.35 -7.77
CA GLY A 63 0.94 -2.56 -8.07
C GLY A 63 2.40 -2.27 -8.46
N ASP A 64 2.62 -1.20 -9.21
CA ASP A 64 3.96 -0.74 -9.61
C ASP A 64 4.77 -0.22 -8.40
N ALA A 65 4.13 0.52 -7.48
CA ALA A 65 4.75 0.94 -6.22
C ALA A 65 5.19 -0.25 -5.36
N VAL A 66 4.35 -1.30 -5.26
CA VAL A 66 4.69 -2.55 -4.56
C VAL A 66 5.86 -3.25 -5.26
N ARG A 67 5.81 -3.40 -6.58
CA ARG A 67 6.89 -4.02 -7.36
C ARG A 67 8.22 -3.32 -7.17
N GLN A 68 8.22 -1.99 -7.20
CA GLN A 68 9.41 -1.16 -7.02
C GLN A 68 10.02 -1.36 -5.63
N GLU A 69 9.20 -1.37 -4.57
CA GLU A 69 9.69 -1.59 -3.20
C GLU A 69 10.37 -2.96 -3.03
N PHE A 70 9.86 -4.00 -3.70
CA PHE A 70 10.43 -5.35 -3.63
C PHE A 70 11.47 -5.65 -4.73
N GLY A 71 11.81 -4.68 -5.58
CA GLY A 71 12.76 -4.86 -6.68
C GLY A 71 12.31 -5.87 -7.75
N ILE A 72 10.99 -6.09 -7.88
CA ILE A 72 10.43 -7.05 -8.82
C ILE A 72 10.11 -6.32 -10.13
N THR A 73 10.91 -6.51 -11.15
CA THR A 73 10.58 -6.09 -12.52
C THR A 73 9.86 -7.24 -13.22
N CYS A 74 8.71 -6.98 -13.84
CA CYS A 74 8.10 -7.92 -14.77
C CYS A 74 8.81 -7.75 -16.12
N GLU A 75 9.51 -8.78 -16.59
CA GLU A 75 9.90 -8.91 -17.99
C GLU A 75 8.67 -9.10 -18.89
#